data_AF-A0AAU5K082-F1
#
_entry.id   AF-A0AAU5K082-F1
#
_cell.length_a   1.000
_cell.length_b   1.000
_cell.length_c   1.000
_cell.angle_alpha   90.00
_cell.angle_beta   90.00
_cell.angle_gamma   90.00
#
_symmetry.space_group_name_H-M   'P 1'
#
loop_
_entity.id
_entity.type
_entity.pdbx_description
1 polymer ?
#
loop_
_entity_poly.entity_id
_entity_poly.type
_entity_poly.pdbx_seq_one_letter_code
_entity_poly.pdbx_strand_id
1 'polypeptide(L)'
;MNDPTTPRSTTRRTTRRSVLRTLALAGVLAGTSLSALNPTAVAADGTPETYTLTIRHLDRAGAATGRYQTSVTGISGPGADASATPYDESGTVTVRLPKGRYLLDSTLLGADPAEGTDWIVQPRLDLDHDTAVTVDARTTAPVNVRPQDDGARYLHSMAFVEATHEGTTRSAHIMMAGDRLRVAHLGPAAESGSVKEWIDTYWSGERADYALGYTFTSDRALTGLVRNPAPGELATVKVRAAAPGGATGSGFVDIQPSAGPTVGLMTPLAPLATATFLVTPERGLWDVGYAAPETPPNRYFANDFAVRAGATTTHTFDNAVYGPALDPAPDARPAGLRTGDTLALDIPLLADGEGHVPTAPRFHGATTTLHRDGVLIGTRNGTPGRAEFTTTPGRAAYKLTATATHGSGPTAGGRVTASWTFTSAAASRPAELPLSTVRFAPALDLDGTAPAGALTRVPVTVQGAVATIGVRSLTVSVSTDGGTTWTRVPVLDGRAGFRTPGPGGTVSLRAELTDTAGNTLTETLRNAYRTR
;
A
#
# COMPACT_ATOMS: atom_id res chain seq x y z
N MET A 1 6.06 -39.21 -26.11
CA MET A 1 4.68 -38.70 -26.07
C MET A 1 4.38 -38.46 -24.60
N ASN A 2 3.91 -37.26 -24.24
CA ASN A 2 3.97 -36.58 -22.92
C ASN A 2 5.32 -35.83 -22.73
N ASP A 3 5.42 -34.57 -22.31
CA ASP A 3 4.53 -33.59 -21.64
C ASP A 3 5.17 -32.17 -21.79
N PRO A 4 4.44 -31.05 -22.05
CA PRO A 4 5.05 -29.73 -22.13
C PRO A 4 4.96 -28.97 -20.79
N THR A 5 6.11 -28.72 -20.18
CA THR A 5 6.24 -27.86 -18.98
C THR A 5 5.99 -26.39 -19.33
N THR A 6 4.91 -25.84 -18.78
CA THR A 6 4.58 -24.42 -18.77
C THR A 6 5.53 -23.64 -17.85
N PRO A 7 6.06 -22.47 -18.26
CA PRO A 7 6.84 -21.63 -17.35
C PRO A 7 5.91 -20.94 -16.34
N ARG A 8 6.15 -21.18 -15.04
CA ARG A 8 5.48 -20.48 -13.94
C ARG A 8 5.81 -18.98 -14.00
N SER A 9 4.81 -18.16 -14.27
CA SER A 9 4.89 -16.70 -14.13
C SER A 9 4.88 -16.32 -12.65
N THR A 10 5.97 -15.76 -12.14
CA THR A 10 6.08 -15.26 -10.77
C THR A 10 5.57 -13.82 -10.69
N THR A 11 4.27 -13.68 -10.43
CA THR A 11 3.57 -12.40 -10.34
C THR A 11 4.02 -11.56 -9.13
N ARG A 12 4.83 -10.54 -9.40
CA ARG A 12 4.70 -9.13 -8.97
C ARG A 12 3.82 -8.89 -7.70
N ARG A 13 4.39 -9.07 -6.50
CA ARG A 13 3.70 -9.04 -5.17
C ARG A 13 3.17 -7.65 -4.77
N THR A 14 3.86 -6.57 -5.13
CA THR A 14 3.42 -5.17 -4.92
C THR A 14 2.21 -4.80 -5.79
N THR A 15 2.18 -5.23 -7.06
CA THR A 15 0.97 -5.14 -7.89
C THR A 15 -0.10 -6.15 -7.51
N ARG A 16 0.24 -7.28 -6.88
CA ARG A 16 -0.76 -8.24 -6.40
C ARG A 16 -1.60 -7.62 -5.30
N ARG A 17 -1.00 -6.87 -4.35
CA ARG A 17 -1.76 -6.13 -3.32
C ARG A 17 -2.67 -5.07 -3.94
N SER A 18 -2.21 -4.28 -4.93
CA SER A 18 -3.06 -3.26 -5.56
C SER A 18 -4.15 -3.86 -6.48
N VAL A 19 -3.86 -4.94 -7.22
CA VAL A 19 -4.85 -5.66 -8.05
C VAL A 19 -5.84 -6.43 -7.18
N LEU A 20 -5.42 -7.05 -6.07
CA LEU A 20 -6.32 -7.64 -5.06
C LEU A 20 -7.17 -6.56 -4.40
N ARG A 21 -6.65 -5.34 -4.18
CA ARG A 21 -7.43 -4.19 -3.67
C ARG A 21 -8.44 -3.67 -4.70
N THR A 22 -8.12 -3.62 -5.99
CA THR A 22 -9.09 -3.26 -7.05
C THR A 22 -10.16 -4.33 -7.24
N LEU A 23 -9.80 -5.62 -7.17
CA LEU A 23 -10.76 -6.74 -7.17
C LEU A 23 -11.60 -6.76 -5.89
N ALA A 24 -11.01 -6.43 -4.75
CA ALA A 24 -11.72 -6.24 -3.49
C ALA A 24 -12.70 -5.07 -3.58
N LEU A 25 -12.33 -3.95 -4.21
CA LEU A 25 -13.21 -2.80 -4.41
C LEU A 25 -14.41 -3.15 -5.32
N ALA A 26 -14.19 -3.95 -6.37
CA ALA A 26 -15.28 -4.44 -7.22
C ALA A 26 -16.18 -5.46 -6.51
N GLY A 27 -15.63 -6.35 -5.67
CA GLY A 27 -16.40 -7.28 -4.85
C GLY A 27 -17.18 -6.61 -3.72
N VAL A 28 -16.56 -5.64 -3.03
CA VAL A 28 -17.17 -4.82 -1.97
C VAL A 28 -18.31 -3.96 -2.50
N LEU A 29 -18.16 -3.34 -3.68
CA LEU A 29 -19.23 -2.58 -4.35
C LEU A 29 -20.34 -3.46 -4.93
N ALA A 30 -20.06 -4.73 -5.22
CA ALA A 30 -21.04 -5.70 -5.72
C ALA A 30 -21.70 -6.55 -4.61
N GLY A 31 -21.33 -6.34 -3.34
CA GLY A 31 -21.85 -7.11 -2.21
C GLY A 31 -21.41 -8.58 -2.18
N THR A 32 -20.29 -8.92 -2.82
CA THR A 32 -19.75 -10.30 -2.82
C THR A 32 -18.70 -10.48 -1.72
N SER A 33 -18.79 -11.59 -0.98
CA SER A 33 -17.82 -11.98 0.04
C SER A 33 -16.45 -12.22 -0.60
N LEU A 34 -15.39 -11.64 -0.02
CA LEU A 34 -14.01 -11.86 -0.47
C LEU A 34 -13.46 -13.18 0.10
N SER A 35 -13.35 -14.20 -0.75
CA SER A 35 -12.74 -15.49 -0.41
C SER A 35 -11.25 -15.53 -0.78
N ALA A 36 -10.40 -16.00 0.14
CA ALA A 36 -9.06 -16.47 -0.23
C ALA A 36 -9.15 -17.85 -0.91
N LEU A 37 -8.28 -18.11 -1.90
CA LEU A 37 -8.24 -19.37 -2.66
C LEU A 37 -7.88 -20.58 -1.78
N ASN A 38 -8.70 -21.63 -1.85
CA ASN A 38 -8.50 -22.91 -1.15
C ASN A 38 -7.68 -23.91 -1.98
N PRO A 39 -7.02 -24.92 -1.35
CA PRO A 39 -6.55 -26.12 -2.03
C PRO A 39 -7.72 -27.02 -2.45
N THR A 40 -7.51 -27.77 -3.53
CA THR A 40 -8.47 -28.67 -4.19
C THR A 40 -9.10 -29.69 -3.24
N ALA A 41 -10.43 -29.69 -3.14
CA ALA A 41 -11.22 -30.70 -2.43
C ALA A 41 -11.26 -32.03 -3.22
N VAL A 42 -11.17 -33.14 -2.50
CA VAL A 42 -11.41 -34.50 -3.01
C VAL A 42 -12.90 -34.78 -2.87
N ALA A 43 -13.55 -35.24 -3.94
CA ALA A 43 -14.98 -35.53 -3.95
C ALA A 43 -15.32 -36.69 -2.99
N ALA A 44 -16.28 -36.46 -2.10
CA ALA A 44 -16.95 -37.53 -1.36
C ALA A 44 -18.27 -37.87 -2.07
N ASP A 45 -18.47 -39.15 -2.38
CA ASP A 45 -19.70 -39.67 -2.96
C ASP A 45 -20.83 -39.65 -1.91
N GLY A 46 -21.86 -38.84 -2.16
CA GLY A 46 -23.11 -38.77 -1.40
C GLY A 46 -23.66 -37.34 -1.33
N THR A 47 -24.99 -37.18 -1.47
CA THR A 47 -25.63 -35.89 -1.17
C THR A 47 -25.41 -35.58 0.30
N PRO A 48 -24.75 -34.46 0.66
CA PRO A 48 -24.47 -34.16 2.05
C PRO A 48 -25.78 -33.99 2.83
N GLU A 49 -25.77 -34.39 4.09
CA GLU A 49 -26.90 -34.14 5.00
C GLU A 49 -27.23 -32.64 4.99
N THR A 50 -28.52 -32.29 4.82
CA THR A 50 -28.98 -30.91 4.75
C THR A 50 -30.02 -30.63 5.80
N TYR A 51 -29.98 -29.42 6.35
CA TYR A 51 -30.90 -28.92 7.37
C TYR A 51 -31.57 -27.63 6.92
N THR A 52 -32.75 -27.41 7.49
CA THR A 52 -33.54 -26.21 7.26
C THR A 52 -33.06 -25.09 8.18
N LEU A 53 -32.69 -23.95 7.61
CA LEU A 53 -32.45 -22.71 8.34
C LEU A 53 -33.62 -21.74 8.11
N THR A 54 -34.35 -21.42 9.16
CA THR A 54 -35.40 -20.41 9.14
C THR A 54 -34.89 -19.12 9.77
N ILE A 55 -34.96 -18.00 9.05
CA ILE A 55 -34.48 -16.69 9.49
C ILE A 55 -35.66 -15.73 9.57
N ARG A 56 -35.90 -15.16 10.76
CA ARG A 56 -36.96 -14.18 11.03
C ARG A 56 -36.33 -12.80 11.21
N HIS A 57 -36.85 -11.77 10.54
CA HIS A 57 -36.32 -10.41 10.57
C HIS A 57 -37.34 -9.48 11.22
N LEU A 58 -36.94 -8.82 12.31
CA LEU A 58 -37.77 -7.89 13.07
C LEU A 58 -37.18 -6.48 13.00
N ASP A 59 -38.02 -5.51 12.67
CA ASP A 59 -37.67 -4.09 12.69
C ASP A 59 -37.56 -3.54 14.13
N ARG A 60 -37.28 -2.24 14.25
CA ARG A 60 -37.15 -1.58 15.57
C ARG A 60 -38.47 -1.50 16.35
N ALA A 61 -39.63 -1.64 15.69
CA ALA A 61 -40.93 -1.76 16.36
C ALA A 61 -41.22 -3.20 16.81
N GLY A 62 -40.39 -4.17 16.40
CA GLY A 62 -40.58 -5.60 16.65
C GLY A 62 -41.54 -6.27 15.66
N ALA A 63 -41.91 -5.59 14.57
CA ALA A 63 -42.73 -6.14 13.50
C ALA A 63 -41.86 -6.88 12.48
N ALA A 64 -42.42 -7.91 11.84
CA ALA A 64 -41.75 -8.59 10.74
C ALA A 64 -41.54 -7.62 9.57
N THR A 65 -40.35 -7.64 8.98
CA THR A 65 -39.98 -6.71 7.90
C THR A 65 -39.36 -7.42 6.70
N GLY A 66 -39.79 -7.06 5.50
CA GLY A 66 -39.15 -7.44 4.24
C GLY A 66 -37.99 -6.52 3.85
N ARG A 67 -37.67 -5.49 4.64
CA ARG A 67 -36.60 -4.51 4.35
C ARG A 67 -35.26 -4.98 4.89
N TYR A 68 -34.74 -6.04 4.31
CA TYR A 68 -33.45 -6.58 4.71
C TYR A 68 -32.66 -7.16 3.54
N GLN A 69 -31.36 -7.31 3.75
CA GLN A 69 -30.48 -8.14 2.94
C GLN A 69 -29.71 -9.06 3.89
N THR A 70 -29.77 -10.36 3.64
CA THR A 70 -29.11 -11.38 4.46
C THR A 70 -28.18 -12.22 3.62
N SER A 71 -27.00 -12.51 4.15
CA SER A 71 -26.03 -13.45 3.58
C SER A 71 -25.72 -14.55 4.58
N VAL A 72 -25.58 -15.78 4.08
CA VAL A 72 -25.16 -16.96 4.83
C VAL A 72 -24.02 -17.62 4.05
N THR A 73 -22.83 -17.63 4.63
CA THR A 73 -21.61 -18.11 3.96
C THR A 73 -20.97 -19.24 4.77
N GLY A 74 -20.75 -20.39 4.14
CA GLY A 74 -20.12 -21.55 4.75
C GLY A 74 -18.66 -21.31 5.11
N ILE A 75 -18.24 -21.87 6.24
CA ILE A 75 -16.87 -21.83 6.75
C ILE A 75 -16.26 -23.23 6.78
N SER A 76 -16.96 -24.24 7.33
CA SER A 76 -16.46 -25.60 7.47
C SER A 76 -17.56 -26.67 7.36
N GLY A 77 -17.13 -27.94 7.30
CA GLY A 77 -17.99 -29.09 7.08
C GLY A 77 -18.47 -29.23 5.62
N PRO A 78 -19.44 -30.13 5.36
CA PRO A 78 -20.04 -30.31 4.03
C PRO A 78 -20.59 -29.02 3.38
N GLY A 79 -20.90 -28.01 4.20
CA GLY A 79 -21.36 -26.69 3.79
C GLY A 79 -20.29 -25.65 3.49
N ALA A 80 -18.99 -25.96 3.56
CA ALA A 80 -17.91 -24.97 3.52
C ALA A 80 -17.88 -24.06 2.28
N ASP A 81 -18.34 -24.57 1.13
CA ASP A 81 -18.40 -23.83 -0.14
C ASP A 81 -19.81 -23.31 -0.45
N ALA A 82 -20.78 -23.52 0.45
CA ALA A 82 -22.14 -23.03 0.26
C ALA A 82 -22.23 -21.52 0.57
N SER A 83 -22.99 -20.80 -0.24
CA SER A 83 -23.34 -19.40 -0.02
C SER A 83 -24.80 -19.18 -0.41
N ALA A 84 -25.55 -18.43 0.39
CA ALA A 84 -26.94 -18.10 0.12
C ALA A 84 -27.26 -16.67 0.51
N THR A 85 -28.11 -16.01 -0.27
CA THR A 85 -28.69 -14.70 0.04
C THR A 85 -30.22 -14.81 0.15
N PRO A 86 -30.73 -15.49 1.19
CA PRO A 86 -32.15 -15.81 1.28
C PRO A 86 -32.98 -14.55 1.50
N TYR A 87 -34.08 -14.43 0.76
CA TYR A 87 -35.01 -13.30 0.86
C TYR A 87 -36.47 -13.78 0.75
N ASP A 88 -37.33 -13.20 1.58
CA ASP A 88 -38.78 -13.32 1.51
C ASP A 88 -39.42 -12.04 2.04
N GLU A 89 -40.39 -11.50 1.32
CA GLU A 89 -41.02 -10.21 1.65
C GLU A 89 -41.78 -10.22 2.99
N SER A 90 -42.17 -11.40 3.49
CA SER A 90 -42.87 -11.56 4.77
C SER A 90 -41.98 -11.28 5.98
N GLY A 91 -40.66 -11.18 5.79
CA GLY A 91 -39.67 -11.10 6.86
C GLY A 91 -39.27 -12.43 7.47
N THR A 92 -39.88 -13.55 7.04
CA THR A 92 -39.45 -14.90 7.42
C THR A 92 -39.06 -15.69 6.18
N VAL A 93 -37.79 -16.06 6.06
CA VAL A 93 -37.28 -16.85 4.94
C VAL A 93 -36.73 -18.18 5.43
N THR A 94 -36.88 -19.20 4.61
CA THR A 94 -36.34 -20.54 4.87
C THR A 94 -35.40 -20.95 3.75
N VAL A 95 -34.23 -21.47 4.11
CA VAL A 95 -33.23 -21.98 3.16
C VAL A 95 -32.73 -23.34 3.64
N ARG A 96 -32.50 -24.27 2.72
CA ARG A 96 -31.95 -25.60 3.03
C ARG A 96 -30.48 -25.63 2.65
N LEU A 97 -29.61 -25.91 3.62
CA LEU A 97 -28.16 -25.87 3.46
C LEU A 97 -27.53 -27.17 3.98
N PRO A 98 -26.38 -27.61 3.44
CA PRO A 98 -25.65 -28.73 4.01
C PRO A 98 -25.26 -28.51 5.47
N LYS A 99 -25.02 -29.60 6.20
CA LYS A 99 -24.44 -29.55 7.54
C LYS A 99 -23.13 -28.76 7.53
N GLY A 100 -22.92 -27.86 8.49
CA GLY A 100 -21.66 -27.12 8.58
C GLY A 100 -21.66 -25.92 9.52
N ARG A 101 -20.50 -25.25 9.57
CA ARG A 101 -20.31 -23.95 10.22
C ARG A 101 -20.57 -22.85 9.20
N TYR A 102 -21.33 -21.84 9.58
CA TYR A 102 -21.66 -20.69 8.74
C TYR A 102 -21.38 -19.36 9.46
N LEU A 103 -21.02 -18.34 8.68
CA LEU A 103 -21.14 -16.92 9.01
C LEU A 103 -22.48 -16.42 8.47
N LEU A 104 -23.27 -15.75 9.30
CA LEU A 104 -24.50 -15.07 8.87
C LEU A 104 -24.35 -13.58 9.17
N ASP A 105 -24.71 -12.74 8.22
CA ASP A 105 -24.92 -11.32 8.46
C ASP A 105 -26.22 -10.84 7.81
N SER A 106 -26.84 -9.85 8.42
CA SER A 106 -28.08 -9.27 7.94
C SER A 106 -28.09 -7.78 8.15
N THR A 107 -28.43 -7.06 7.09
CA THR A 107 -28.62 -5.61 7.06
C THR A 107 -30.11 -5.32 7.02
N LEU A 108 -30.66 -4.74 8.08
CA LEU A 108 -32.04 -4.26 8.14
C LEU A 108 -32.06 -2.77 7.83
N LEU A 109 -32.91 -2.40 6.88
CA LEU A 109 -33.04 -1.03 6.40
C LEU A 109 -34.28 -0.38 7.02
N GLY A 110 -34.12 0.86 7.50
CA GLY A 110 -35.25 1.68 7.93
C GLY A 110 -36.29 1.91 6.82
N ALA A 111 -37.50 2.31 7.22
CA ALA A 111 -38.55 2.69 6.28
C ALA A 111 -38.14 3.93 5.47
N ASP A 112 -37.43 4.85 6.13
CA ASP A 112 -36.80 6.06 5.58
C ASP A 112 -35.27 5.94 5.73
N PRO A 113 -34.45 6.33 4.73
CA PRO A 113 -33.00 6.48 4.88
C PRO A 113 -32.56 7.23 6.16
N ALA A 114 -33.37 8.16 6.65
CA ALA A 114 -33.13 8.88 7.90
C ALA A 114 -33.17 7.96 9.14
N GLU A 115 -33.88 6.84 9.13
CA GLU A 115 -33.91 5.92 10.29
C GLU A 115 -32.58 5.18 10.49
N GLY A 116 -31.72 5.18 9.48
CA GLY A 116 -30.41 4.53 9.50
C GLY A 116 -30.49 3.03 9.20
N THR A 117 -29.39 2.34 9.51
CA THR A 117 -29.19 0.93 9.16
C THR A 117 -28.78 0.12 10.38
N ASP A 118 -29.37 -1.07 10.50
CA ASP A 118 -29.08 -2.04 11.55
C ASP A 118 -28.34 -3.23 10.93
N TRP A 119 -27.07 -3.43 11.28
CA TRP A 119 -26.25 -4.53 10.77
C TRP A 119 -25.95 -5.53 11.87
N ILE A 120 -26.44 -6.75 11.71
CA ILE A 120 -26.40 -7.79 12.74
C ILE A 120 -25.60 -8.96 12.19
N VAL A 121 -24.56 -9.37 12.92
CA VAL A 121 -23.64 -10.41 12.49
C VAL A 121 -23.67 -11.55 13.50
N GLN A 122 -23.84 -12.77 13.01
CA GLN A 122 -23.66 -14.01 13.75
C GLN A 122 -22.38 -14.71 13.26
N PRO A 123 -21.22 -14.48 13.92
CA PRO A 123 -19.96 -15.12 13.55
C PRO A 123 -20.00 -16.65 13.61
N ARG A 124 -20.90 -17.19 14.44
CA ARG A 124 -21.01 -18.61 14.76
C ARG A 124 -22.45 -19.12 14.55
N LEU A 125 -22.75 -19.69 13.38
CA LEU A 125 -24.00 -20.43 13.09
C LEU A 125 -23.72 -21.90 12.80
N ASP A 126 -24.14 -22.80 13.69
CA ASP A 126 -23.85 -24.25 13.66
C ASP A 126 -25.10 -24.86 13.05
N LEU A 127 -25.00 -25.39 11.83
CA LEU A 127 -26.14 -26.01 11.17
C LEU A 127 -25.95 -27.52 11.18
N ASP A 128 -26.38 -28.16 12.27
CA ASP A 128 -26.35 -29.61 12.49
C ASP A 128 -27.72 -30.21 12.82
N HIS A 129 -28.77 -29.38 12.77
CA HIS A 129 -30.19 -29.72 12.83
C HIS A 129 -31.00 -28.56 12.23
N ASP A 130 -32.31 -28.76 12.03
CA ASP A 130 -33.20 -27.67 11.63
C ASP A 130 -33.13 -26.54 12.67
N THR A 131 -32.74 -25.35 12.22
CA THR A 131 -32.35 -24.23 13.09
C THR A 131 -33.18 -23.00 12.75
N ALA A 132 -33.63 -22.28 13.78
CA ALA A 132 -34.31 -20.99 13.63
C ALA A 132 -33.46 -19.87 14.24
N VAL A 133 -33.26 -18.79 13.48
CA VAL A 133 -32.54 -17.59 13.89
C VAL A 133 -33.48 -16.38 13.80
N THR A 134 -33.43 -15.50 14.79
CA THR A 134 -34.16 -14.22 14.75
C THR A 134 -33.16 -13.08 14.70
N VAL A 135 -33.19 -12.32 13.61
CA VAL A 135 -32.46 -11.08 13.41
C VAL A 135 -33.37 -9.95 13.89
N ASP A 136 -33.03 -9.32 15.01
CA ASP A 136 -33.88 -8.32 15.68
C ASP A 136 -33.15 -6.98 15.79
N ALA A 137 -33.64 -5.98 15.05
CA ALA A 137 -33.06 -4.63 15.02
C ALA A 137 -33.07 -3.94 16.39
N ARG A 138 -33.91 -4.36 17.35
CA ARG A 138 -33.94 -3.78 18.70
C ARG A 138 -32.72 -4.15 19.53
N THR A 139 -31.97 -5.18 19.13
CA THR A 139 -30.75 -5.63 19.80
C THR A 139 -29.53 -4.79 19.44
N THR A 140 -29.59 -4.00 18.37
CA THR A 140 -28.47 -3.20 17.92
C THR A 140 -28.20 -2.02 18.83
N ALA A 141 -26.95 -1.59 18.88
CA ALA A 141 -26.54 -0.35 19.51
C ALA A 141 -25.79 0.55 18.49
N PRO A 142 -25.85 1.89 18.65
CA PRO A 142 -25.22 2.81 17.70
C PRO A 142 -23.71 2.64 17.56
N VAL A 143 -23.23 2.86 16.35
CA VAL A 143 -21.83 3.15 16.03
C VAL A 143 -21.70 4.67 15.90
N ASN A 144 -21.07 5.29 16.89
CA ASN A 144 -20.79 6.72 16.94
C ASN A 144 -19.28 6.92 17.07
N VAL A 145 -18.61 7.00 15.91
CA VAL A 145 -17.19 7.30 15.78
C VAL A 145 -17.05 8.63 15.06
N ARG A 146 -16.73 9.69 15.80
CA ARG A 146 -16.69 11.06 15.26
C ARG A 146 -15.56 11.88 15.86
N PRO A 147 -14.97 12.83 15.12
CA PRO A 147 -13.98 13.74 15.68
C PRO A 147 -14.63 14.71 16.68
N GLN A 148 -13.82 15.30 17.56
CA GLN A 148 -14.21 16.47 18.37
C GLN A 148 -14.11 17.76 17.54
N ASP A 149 -14.88 17.82 16.45
CA ASP A 149 -14.96 18.94 15.52
C ASP A 149 -16.41 19.05 15.03
N ASP A 150 -17.16 20.01 15.58
CA ASP A 150 -18.58 20.20 15.27
C ASP A 150 -18.83 20.64 13.82
N GLY A 151 -17.80 21.13 13.12
CA GLY A 151 -17.86 21.48 11.71
C GLY A 151 -17.54 20.32 10.76
N ALA A 152 -17.08 19.18 11.29
CA ALA A 152 -16.71 18.03 10.47
C ALA A 152 -17.95 17.38 9.85
N ARG A 153 -17.94 17.23 8.53
CA ARG A 153 -19.02 16.59 7.77
C ARG A 153 -18.69 15.12 7.52
N TYR A 154 -19.62 14.25 7.88
CA TYR A 154 -19.52 12.82 7.57
C TYR A 154 -19.43 12.58 6.06
N LEU A 155 -18.54 11.68 5.65
CA LEU A 155 -18.39 11.27 4.26
C LEU A 155 -18.95 9.87 4.06
N HIS A 156 -18.30 8.88 4.67
CA HIS A 156 -18.69 7.48 4.62
C HIS A 156 -18.00 6.68 5.72
N SER A 157 -18.45 5.45 5.92
CA SER A 157 -17.76 4.47 6.74
C SER A 157 -17.77 3.09 6.11
N MET A 158 -16.85 2.25 6.58
CA MET A 158 -16.75 0.85 6.22
C MET A 158 -16.55 0.02 7.48
N ALA A 159 -17.38 -1.00 7.67
CA ALA A 159 -17.23 -1.95 8.76
C ALA A 159 -17.09 -3.37 8.20
N PHE A 160 -16.26 -4.17 8.86
CA PHE A 160 -15.96 -5.56 8.47
C PHE A 160 -15.91 -6.45 9.71
N VAL A 161 -16.46 -7.65 9.59
CA VAL A 161 -16.28 -8.74 10.56
C VAL A 161 -15.68 -9.93 9.83
N GLU A 162 -14.53 -10.41 10.28
CA GLU A 162 -13.91 -11.67 9.89
C GLU A 162 -14.15 -12.72 10.98
N ALA A 163 -14.68 -13.88 10.60
CA ALA A 163 -14.83 -15.04 11.46
C ALA A 163 -13.94 -16.17 10.93
N THR A 164 -13.08 -16.72 11.80
CA THR A 164 -12.14 -17.79 11.45
C THR A 164 -12.48 -19.07 12.19
N HIS A 165 -12.58 -20.19 11.48
CA HIS A 165 -12.79 -21.50 12.10
C HIS A 165 -12.05 -22.56 11.28
N GLU A 166 -11.31 -23.45 11.97
CA GLU A 166 -10.50 -24.52 11.36
C GLU A 166 -9.53 -24.04 10.26
N GLY A 167 -8.98 -22.82 10.42
CA GLY A 167 -8.05 -22.21 9.46
C GLY A 167 -8.72 -21.54 8.25
N THR A 168 -10.04 -21.63 8.12
CA THR A 168 -10.83 -20.93 7.10
C THR A 168 -11.40 -19.64 7.66
N THR A 169 -11.17 -18.52 6.97
CA THR A 169 -11.75 -17.21 7.31
C THR A 169 -12.84 -16.84 6.31
N ARG A 170 -13.96 -16.31 6.83
CA ARG A 170 -15.01 -15.65 6.05
C ARG A 170 -15.22 -14.24 6.57
N SER A 171 -15.66 -13.34 5.70
CA SER A 171 -15.92 -11.94 6.05
C SER A 171 -17.34 -11.53 5.68
N ALA A 172 -17.88 -10.63 6.49
CA ALA A 172 -19.08 -9.85 6.23
C ALA A 172 -18.71 -8.37 6.31
N HIS A 173 -19.41 -7.50 5.57
CA HIS A 173 -19.09 -6.09 5.53
C HIS A 173 -20.29 -5.20 5.24
N ILE A 174 -20.21 -3.94 5.66
CA ILE A 174 -21.19 -2.91 5.29
C ILE A 174 -20.49 -1.57 5.02
N MET A 175 -20.90 -0.93 3.92
CA MET A 175 -20.50 0.43 3.57
C MET A 175 -21.67 1.38 3.83
N MET A 176 -21.39 2.51 4.47
CA MET A 176 -22.41 3.47 4.88
C MET A 176 -22.10 4.86 4.35
N ALA A 177 -23.05 5.46 3.62
CA ALA A 177 -22.99 6.87 3.22
C ALA A 177 -23.58 7.83 4.27
N GLY A 178 -24.37 7.32 5.22
CA GLY A 178 -24.90 8.06 6.38
C GLY A 178 -24.26 7.61 7.70
N ASP A 179 -24.35 8.45 8.73
CA ASP A 179 -23.72 8.27 10.04
C ASP A 179 -24.58 7.47 11.05
N ARG A 180 -25.71 6.90 10.60
CA ARG A 180 -26.68 6.20 11.44
C ARG A 180 -26.56 4.68 11.32
N LEU A 181 -25.35 4.16 11.58
CA LEU A 181 -25.12 2.72 11.68
C LEU A 181 -25.37 2.24 13.11
N ARG A 182 -26.01 1.08 13.25
CA ARG A 182 -26.11 0.34 14.51
C ARG A 182 -25.69 -1.10 14.26
N VAL A 183 -25.02 -1.70 15.23
CA VAL A 183 -24.50 -3.07 15.10
C VAL A 183 -24.86 -3.95 16.28
N ALA A 184 -25.00 -5.25 16.05
CA ALA A 184 -25.12 -6.26 17.10
C ALA A 184 -24.43 -7.57 16.74
N HIS A 185 -23.87 -8.22 17.76
CA HIS A 185 -23.59 -9.65 17.75
C HIS A 185 -24.87 -10.46 17.91
N LEU A 186 -25.00 -11.52 17.12
CA LEU A 186 -26.07 -12.49 17.18
C LEU A 186 -25.54 -13.90 17.46
N GLY A 187 -26.28 -14.67 18.25
CA GLY A 187 -25.97 -16.07 18.54
C GLY A 187 -24.87 -16.27 19.61
N PRO A 188 -24.34 -17.50 19.73
CA PRO A 188 -23.32 -17.84 20.73
C PRO A 188 -21.98 -17.13 20.45
N ALA A 189 -21.09 -17.14 21.43
CA ALA A 189 -19.69 -16.75 21.22
C ALA A 189 -18.99 -17.78 20.30
N ALA A 190 -18.11 -17.28 19.43
CA ALA A 190 -17.17 -18.07 18.66
C ALA A 190 -16.00 -18.52 19.55
N GLU A 191 -14.93 -19.02 18.94
CA GLU A 191 -13.68 -19.32 19.63
C GLU A 191 -12.94 -18.04 20.03
N SER A 192 -12.19 -18.10 21.14
CA SER A 192 -11.41 -16.96 21.62
C SER A 192 -10.45 -16.44 20.56
N GLY A 193 -10.62 -15.18 20.16
CA GLY A 193 -9.76 -14.49 19.19
C GLY A 193 -10.03 -14.88 17.73
N SER A 194 -11.11 -15.61 17.46
CA SER A 194 -11.47 -16.04 16.10
C SER A 194 -12.32 -15.03 15.34
N VAL A 195 -12.85 -14.02 16.03
CA VAL A 195 -13.57 -12.90 15.43
C VAL A 195 -12.69 -11.66 15.42
N LYS A 196 -12.43 -11.12 14.24
CA LYS A 196 -11.73 -9.86 14.05
C LYS A 196 -12.67 -8.86 13.38
N GLU A 197 -12.77 -7.67 13.93
CA GLU A 197 -13.64 -6.63 13.42
C GLU A 197 -12.89 -5.31 13.29
N TRP A 198 -13.27 -4.48 12.33
CA TRP A 198 -12.84 -3.10 12.29
C TRP A 198 -13.91 -2.21 11.69
N ILE A 199 -13.90 -0.94 12.12
CA ILE A 199 -14.78 0.12 11.65
C ILE A 199 -13.91 1.32 11.33
N ASP A 200 -13.98 1.77 10.08
CA ASP A 200 -13.28 2.94 9.56
C ASP A 200 -14.32 4.01 9.18
N THR A 201 -14.23 5.21 9.75
CA THR A 201 -15.10 6.35 9.44
C THR A 201 -14.29 7.51 8.89
N TYR A 202 -14.84 8.19 7.89
CA TYR A 202 -14.18 9.29 7.20
C TYR A 202 -15.03 10.55 7.26
N TRP A 203 -14.38 11.66 7.59
CA TRP A 203 -15.02 12.96 7.77
C TRP A 203 -14.21 14.03 7.05
N SER A 204 -14.87 15.06 6.54
CA SER A 204 -14.20 16.24 6.00
C SER A 204 -14.35 17.42 6.95
N GLY A 205 -13.22 18.01 7.33
CA GLY A 205 -13.17 19.22 8.16
C GLY A 205 -12.66 20.43 7.37
N GLU A 206 -12.72 21.62 7.98
CA GLU A 206 -12.30 22.86 7.33
C GLU A 206 -10.79 22.90 7.04
N ARG A 207 -9.97 22.33 7.94
CA ARG A 207 -8.50 22.40 7.89
C ARG A 207 -7.82 21.05 7.68
N ALA A 208 -8.50 19.97 8.01
CA ALA A 208 -8.02 18.60 7.86
C ALA A 208 -9.21 17.67 7.67
N ASP A 209 -9.03 16.63 6.86
CA ASP A 209 -9.96 15.51 6.81
C ASP A 209 -9.60 14.52 7.93
N TYR A 210 -10.56 13.71 8.37
CA TYR A 210 -10.37 12.73 9.43
C TYR A 210 -10.54 11.31 8.87
N ALA A 211 -9.62 10.42 9.25
CA ALA A 211 -9.75 8.98 9.03
C ALA A 211 -9.66 8.25 10.38
N LEU A 212 -10.81 7.91 10.94
CA LEU A 212 -10.94 7.36 12.28
C LEU A 212 -11.30 5.87 12.18
N GLY A 213 -10.31 5.02 12.38
CA GLY A 213 -10.44 3.57 12.34
C GLY A 213 -10.14 2.92 13.68
N TYR A 214 -10.82 1.83 13.97
CA TYR A 214 -10.58 1.01 15.16
C TYR A 214 -10.67 -0.46 14.77
N THR A 215 -9.80 -1.30 15.34
CA THR A 215 -9.84 -2.75 15.13
C THR A 215 -9.91 -3.49 16.47
N PHE A 216 -10.60 -4.63 16.45
CA PHE A 216 -10.91 -5.45 17.61
C PHE A 216 -10.71 -6.92 17.25
N THR A 217 -10.24 -7.71 18.22
CA THR A 217 -10.15 -9.17 18.11
C THR A 217 -10.78 -9.76 19.37
N SER A 218 -11.79 -10.61 19.20
CA SER A 218 -12.51 -11.25 20.29
C SER A 218 -13.15 -12.58 19.85
N ASP A 219 -14.10 -13.10 20.62
CA ASP A 219 -14.97 -14.24 20.28
C ASP A 219 -16.38 -13.79 19.81
N ARG A 220 -16.63 -12.48 19.70
CA ARG A 220 -17.92 -11.89 19.33
C ARG A 220 -17.75 -10.73 18.36
N ALA A 221 -18.79 -10.45 17.58
CA ALA A 221 -18.92 -9.17 16.90
C ALA A 221 -19.25 -8.06 17.91
N LEU A 222 -19.10 -6.80 17.52
CA LEU A 222 -19.47 -5.66 18.35
C LEU A 222 -20.99 -5.51 18.48
N THR A 223 -21.42 -5.01 19.64
CA THR A 223 -22.77 -4.47 19.85
C THR A 223 -22.63 -2.99 20.19
N GLY A 224 -22.65 -2.16 19.14
CA GLY A 224 -22.36 -0.73 19.20
C GLY A 224 -20.88 -0.39 19.39
N LEU A 225 -20.55 0.87 19.13
CA LEU A 225 -19.22 1.44 19.33
C LEU A 225 -19.34 2.93 19.56
N VAL A 226 -18.73 3.46 20.63
CA VAL A 226 -18.63 4.92 20.85
C VAL A 226 -17.17 5.31 20.95
N ARG A 227 -16.73 6.23 20.09
CA ARG A 227 -15.40 6.82 20.07
C ARG A 227 -15.48 8.30 19.68
N ASN A 228 -14.93 9.17 20.52
CA ASN A 228 -14.84 10.61 20.27
C ASN A 228 -13.41 11.07 20.58
N PRO A 229 -12.40 10.67 19.77
CA PRO A 229 -11.01 10.92 20.10
C PRO A 229 -10.73 12.42 20.25
N ALA A 230 -10.04 12.79 21.32
CA ALA A 230 -9.56 14.15 21.51
C ALA A 230 -8.48 14.48 20.48
N PRO A 231 -8.26 15.77 20.14
CA PRO A 231 -7.25 16.16 19.15
C PRO A 231 -5.84 15.62 19.44
N GLY A 232 -5.47 15.51 20.74
CA GLY A 232 -4.17 14.97 21.16
C GLY A 232 -4.02 13.44 21.03
N GLU A 233 -5.12 12.71 20.86
CA GLU A 233 -5.13 11.25 20.63
C GLU A 233 -4.95 10.91 19.14
N LEU A 234 -5.13 11.90 18.26
CA LEU A 234 -4.97 11.74 16.82
C LEU A 234 -3.53 12.02 16.39
N ALA A 235 -3.09 11.33 15.35
CA ALA A 235 -1.87 11.64 14.63
C ALA A 235 -2.16 12.53 13.42
N THR A 236 -1.24 13.41 13.06
CA THR A 236 -1.34 14.23 11.85
C THR A 236 -0.54 13.60 10.71
N VAL A 237 -1.16 13.36 9.56
CA VAL A 237 -0.49 12.97 8.33
C VAL A 237 -0.60 14.12 7.34
N LYS A 238 0.54 14.68 6.92
CA LYS A 238 0.61 15.71 5.89
C LYS A 238 1.11 15.11 4.59
N VAL A 239 0.34 15.29 3.53
CA VAL A 239 0.69 14.82 2.19
C VAL A 239 0.91 16.03 1.31
N ARG A 240 2.14 16.20 0.84
CA ARG A 240 2.55 17.36 0.05
C ARG A 240 2.75 16.96 -1.39
N ALA A 241 2.02 17.62 -2.29
CA ALA A 241 2.16 17.43 -3.73
C ALA A 241 3.22 18.39 -4.26
N ALA A 242 4.47 17.92 -4.39
CA ALA A 242 5.44 18.70 -5.13
C ALA A 242 5.05 18.71 -6.61
N ALA A 243 5.35 19.83 -7.26
CA ALA A 243 5.13 19.98 -8.69
C ALA A 243 6.27 20.82 -9.25
N PRO A 244 7.52 20.31 -9.17
CA PRO A 244 8.68 21.10 -9.48
C PRO A 244 8.54 21.69 -10.90
N GLY A 245 7.97 20.92 -11.85
CA GLY A 245 7.75 21.27 -13.27
C GLY A 245 6.61 22.22 -13.61
N GLY A 246 5.91 22.79 -12.63
CA GLY A 246 4.72 23.60 -12.89
C GLY A 246 3.57 22.78 -13.48
N ALA A 247 3.41 21.53 -13.03
CA ALA A 247 2.26 20.71 -13.40
C ALA A 247 0.96 21.48 -13.11
N THR A 248 -0.01 21.39 -14.02
CA THR A 248 -1.32 22.03 -13.92
C THR A 248 -2.40 20.96 -13.83
N GLY A 249 -3.57 21.30 -13.26
CA GLY A 249 -4.65 20.33 -12.98
C GLY A 249 -4.70 19.94 -11.50
N SER A 250 -5.48 18.91 -11.17
CA SER A 250 -5.61 18.38 -9.80
C SER A 250 -5.19 16.92 -9.76
N GLY A 251 -4.25 16.60 -8.89
CA GLY A 251 -3.94 15.22 -8.53
C GLY A 251 -4.95 14.72 -7.50
N PHE A 252 -4.72 13.52 -7.00
CA PHE A 252 -5.51 12.96 -5.90
C PHE A 252 -4.58 12.33 -4.88
N VAL A 253 -4.97 12.40 -3.62
CA VAL A 253 -4.36 11.64 -2.53
C VAL A 253 -5.38 10.63 -2.03
N ASP A 254 -4.93 9.41 -1.80
CA ASP A 254 -5.68 8.39 -1.08
C ASP A 254 -5.00 8.04 0.25
N ILE A 255 -5.78 7.88 1.31
CA ILE A 255 -5.28 7.44 2.62
C ILE A 255 -6.19 6.37 3.20
N GLN A 256 -5.58 5.31 3.74
CA GLN A 256 -6.30 4.17 4.31
C GLN A 256 -5.44 3.39 5.31
N PRO A 257 -6.06 2.61 6.21
CA PRO A 257 -5.35 1.59 6.96
C PRO A 257 -4.65 0.55 6.07
N SER A 258 -3.45 0.10 6.46
CA SER A 258 -2.70 -0.90 5.67
C SER A 258 -3.29 -2.32 5.78
N ALA A 259 -3.84 -2.65 6.95
CA ALA A 259 -4.32 -3.99 7.28
C ALA A 259 -5.85 -4.11 7.12
N GLY A 260 -6.31 -5.19 6.48
CA GLY A 260 -7.73 -5.48 6.24
C GLY A 260 -8.31 -4.70 5.06
N PRO A 261 -9.37 -5.20 4.39
CA PRO A 261 -10.07 -4.43 3.36
C PRO A 261 -10.78 -3.19 3.96
N THR A 262 -10.87 -2.14 3.15
CA THR A 262 -11.54 -0.88 3.49
C THR A 262 -11.80 -0.08 2.21
N VAL A 263 -12.58 1.00 2.31
CA VAL A 263 -12.68 2.04 1.30
C VAL A 263 -12.11 3.31 1.91
N GLY A 264 -10.85 3.60 1.57
CA GLY A 264 -10.12 4.77 2.05
C GLY A 264 -10.77 6.11 1.70
N LEU A 265 -10.15 7.19 2.18
CA LEU A 265 -10.50 8.53 1.76
C LEU A 265 -9.68 8.91 0.52
N MET A 266 -10.35 9.44 -0.51
CA MET A 266 -9.72 10.00 -1.69
C MET A 266 -10.10 11.48 -1.81
N THR A 267 -9.11 12.36 -1.80
CA THR A 267 -9.31 13.82 -1.84
C THR A 267 -8.53 14.42 -3.02
N PRO A 268 -9.11 15.35 -3.81
CA PRO A 268 -8.36 16.11 -4.80
C PRO A 268 -7.23 16.92 -4.14
N LEU A 269 -6.06 16.96 -4.77
CA LEU A 269 -4.91 17.72 -4.29
C LEU A 269 -4.29 18.52 -5.42
N ALA A 270 -4.30 19.84 -5.29
CA ALA A 270 -3.65 20.72 -6.25
C ALA A 270 -2.11 20.59 -6.20
N PRO A 271 -1.41 20.84 -7.31
CA PRO A 271 0.02 21.07 -7.34
C PRO A 271 0.48 22.08 -6.28
N LEU A 272 1.65 21.85 -5.68
CA LEU A 272 2.24 22.74 -4.66
C LEU A 272 1.38 22.91 -3.40
N ALA A 273 0.40 22.03 -3.19
CA ALA A 273 -0.48 22.06 -2.02
C ALA A 273 -0.15 20.95 -1.03
N THR A 274 -0.76 21.05 0.15
CA THR A 274 -0.66 20.06 1.23
C THR A 274 -2.06 19.63 1.63
N ALA A 275 -2.35 18.33 1.59
CA ALA A 275 -3.48 17.73 2.29
C ALA A 275 -3.07 17.39 3.73
N THR A 276 -3.97 17.59 4.68
CA THR A 276 -3.75 17.21 6.08
C THR A 276 -4.85 16.25 6.50
N PHE A 277 -4.45 15.11 7.05
CA PHE A 277 -5.34 14.09 7.61
C PHE A 277 -5.07 13.94 9.10
N LEU A 278 -6.13 13.83 9.89
CA LEU A 278 -6.06 13.44 11.29
C LEU A 278 -6.52 11.98 11.41
N VAL A 279 -5.62 11.13 11.88
CA VAL A 279 -5.80 9.68 11.87
C VAL A 279 -5.64 9.06 13.24
N THR A 280 -6.28 7.92 13.45
CA THR A 280 -6.23 7.15 14.72
C THR A 280 -5.07 6.16 14.71
N PRO A 281 -4.16 6.20 15.69
CA PRO A 281 -3.09 5.21 15.80
C PRO A 281 -3.57 3.78 16.09
N GLU A 282 -4.74 3.63 16.72
CA GLU A 282 -5.32 2.34 17.13
C GLU A 282 -5.64 1.43 15.94
N ARG A 283 -5.84 2.00 14.76
CA ARG A 283 -6.11 1.23 13.54
C ARG A 283 -4.88 0.49 13.00
N GLY A 284 -3.70 0.81 13.50
CA GLY A 284 -2.42 0.21 13.14
C GLY A 284 -1.62 1.06 12.15
N LEU A 285 -1.03 0.39 11.16
CA LEU A 285 -0.25 1.04 10.11
C LEU A 285 -1.17 1.66 9.05
N TRP A 286 -0.66 2.69 8.39
CA TRP A 286 -1.36 3.44 7.37
C TRP A 286 -0.63 3.38 6.02
N ASP A 287 -1.42 3.50 4.95
CA ASP A 287 -0.98 3.64 3.59
C ASP A 287 -1.46 4.99 3.05
N VAL A 288 -0.61 5.64 2.26
CA VAL A 288 -0.97 6.82 1.48
C VAL A 288 -0.51 6.64 0.04
N GLY A 289 -1.40 6.93 -0.90
CA GLY A 289 -1.12 7.04 -2.32
C GLY A 289 -1.27 8.48 -2.80
N TYR A 290 -0.45 8.85 -3.77
CA TYR A 290 -0.55 10.12 -4.49
C TYR A 290 -0.56 9.86 -5.98
N ALA A 291 -1.58 10.36 -6.67
CA ALA A 291 -1.69 10.36 -8.11
C ALA A 291 -1.41 11.78 -8.63
N ALA A 292 -0.33 11.94 -9.40
CA ALA A 292 0.03 13.22 -10.00
C ALA A 292 -1.01 13.67 -11.05
N PRO A 293 -1.21 15.00 -11.24
CA PRO A 293 -2.15 15.56 -12.21
C PRO A 293 -1.65 15.38 -13.66
N GLU A 294 -1.83 14.16 -14.19
CA GLU A 294 -1.39 13.80 -15.53
C GLU A 294 -2.22 12.65 -16.12
N THR A 295 -2.06 12.41 -17.42
CA THR A 295 -2.84 11.41 -18.16
C THR A 295 -1.92 10.47 -18.96
N PRO A 296 -1.87 9.16 -18.65
CA PRO A 296 -2.42 8.53 -17.44
C PRO A 296 -1.69 8.98 -16.16
N PRO A 297 -2.34 9.00 -14.99
CA PRO A 297 -1.72 9.46 -13.75
C PRO A 297 -0.56 8.56 -13.33
N ASN A 298 0.58 9.16 -13.01
CA ASN A 298 1.65 8.46 -12.33
C ASN A 298 1.34 8.42 -10.82
N ARG A 299 1.49 7.26 -10.20
CA ARG A 299 1.16 7.05 -8.79
C ARG A 299 2.40 6.77 -7.96
N TYR A 300 2.40 7.29 -6.76
CA TYR A 300 3.42 7.13 -5.74
C TYR A 300 2.75 6.60 -4.47
N PHE A 301 3.50 5.88 -3.63
CA PHE A 301 2.97 5.29 -2.42
C PHE A 301 3.97 5.38 -1.27
N ALA A 302 3.47 5.64 -0.07
CA ALA A 302 4.13 5.34 1.19
C ALA A 302 3.20 4.40 1.97
N ASN A 303 3.61 3.15 2.13
CA ASN A 303 2.79 2.10 2.73
C ASN A 303 3.37 1.65 4.07
N ASP A 304 2.52 1.01 4.87
CA ASP A 304 2.88 0.37 6.12
C ASP A 304 3.60 1.33 7.11
N PHE A 305 3.28 2.63 7.07
CA PHE A 305 3.92 3.61 7.96
C PHE A 305 3.18 3.71 9.30
N ALA A 306 3.95 3.82 10.38
CA ALA A 306 3.40 3.98 11.71
C ALA A 306 3.06 5.45 11.99
N VAL A 307 1.98 5.66 12.72
CA VAL A 307 1.58 6.97 13.24
C VAL A 307 1.56 6.94 14.77
N ARG A 308 1.72 8.09 15.41
CA ARG A 308 1.68 8.22 16.87
C ARG A 308 0.80 9.41 17.25
N ALA A 309 -0.01 9.25 18.29
CA ALA A 309 -0.85 10.32 18.82
C ALA A 309 -0.02 11.60 19.08
N GLY A 310 -0.54 12.75 18.66
CA GLY A 310 0.11 14.06 18.77
C GLY A 310 1.32 14.27 17.84
N ALA A 311 1.79 13.25 17.12
CA ALA A 311 2.90 13.37 16.20
C ALA A 311 2.44 13.76 14.78
N THR A 312 3.32 14.42 14.03
CA THR A 312 3.12 14.70 12.61
C THR A 312 4.04 13.82 11.77
N THR A 313 3.46 13.04 10.86
CA THR A 313 4.16 12.37 9.76
C THR A 313 3.94 13.19 8.49
N THR A 314 5.00 13.46 7.72
CA THR A 314 4.89 14.19 6.45
C THR A 314 5.47 13.33 5.34
N HIS A 315 4.71 13.22 4.24
CA HIS A 315 5.16 12.63 2.98
C HIS A 315 5.13 13.70 1.90
N THR A 316 6.26 13.90 1.23
CA THR A 316 6.40 14.80 0.08
C THR A 316 6.57 13.96 -1.17
N PHE A 317 5.55 13.97 -2.01
CA PHE A 317 5.55 13.17 -3.24
C PHE A 317 6.02 13.97 -4.44
N ASP A 318 6.68 13.28 -5.36
CA ASP A 318 7.12 13.79 -6.65
C ASP A 318 8.05 15.01 -6.55
N ASN A 319 8.84 15.09 -5.47
CA ASN A 319 9.87 16.12 -5.31
C ASN A 319 11.25 15.61 -5.74
N ALA A 320 12.14 16.54 -6.07
CA ALA A 320 13.57 16.23 -6.20
C ALA A 320 14.16 15.79 -4.84
N VAL A 321 15.26 15.03 -4.79
CA VAL A 321 16.13 14.61 -5.89
C VAL A 321 15.74 13.22 -6.40
N TYR A 322 15.51 13.11 -7.71
CA TYR A 322 15.25 11.81 -8.33
C TYR A 322 16.52 10.97 -8.42
N GLY A 323 16.43 9.68 -8.07
CA GLY A 323 17.56 8.77 -8.10
C GLY A 323 17.20 7.30 -7.87
N PRO A 324 18.21 6.41 -7.86
CA PRO A 324 18.06 4.99 -7.56
C PRO A 324 17.51 4.79 -6.13
N ALA A 325 16.48 3.98 -5.94
CA ALA A 325 15.98 3.61 -4.61
C ALA A 325 15.85 2.09 -4.49
N LEU A 326 16.22 1.56 -3.33
CA LEU A 326 16.02 0.17 -2.96
C LEU A 326 15.13 0.10 -1.71
N ASP A 327 14.20 -0.85 -1.73
CA ASP A 327 13.36 -1.15 -0.57
C ASP A 327 14.22 -1.88 0.48
N PRO A 328 14.35 -1.34 1.70
CA PRO A 328 15.16 -1.94 2.76
C PRO A 328 14.45 -3.12 3.46
N ALA A 329 13.20 -3.45 3.11
CA ALA A 329 12.47 -4.55 3.71
C ALA A 329 13.20 -5.90 3.50
N PRO A 330 13.22 -6.81 4.50
CA PRO A 330 13.91 -8.10 4.38
C PRO A 330 13.41 -8.99 3.24
N ASP A 331 12.15 -8.84 2.80
CA ASP A 331 11.55 -9.58 1.70
C ASP A 331 11.41 -8.76 0.41
N ALA A 332 12.11 -7.61 0.34
CA ALA A 332 12.21 -6.80 -0.86
C ALA A 332 12.79 -7.60 -2.03
N ARG A 333 12.43 -7.19 -3.26
CA ARG A 333 13.01 -7.79 -4.46
C ARG A 333 14.49 -7.44 -4.55
N PRO A 334 15.36 -8.40 -4.92
CA PRO A 334 16.76 -8.10 -5.16
C PRO A 334 16.91 -7.06 -6.27
N ALA A 335 17.80 -6.10 -6.04
CA ALA A 335 18.17 -5.06 -7.02
C ALA A 335 18.68 -5.66 -8.35
N GLY A 336 19.28 -6.84 -8.28
CA GLY A 336 19.66 -7.62 -9.45
C GLY A 336 19.89 -9.08 -9.09
N LEU A 337 19.76 -9.96 -10.08
CA LEU A 337 19.84 -11.40 -9.91
C LEU A 337 20.66 -12.03 -11.04
N ARG A 338 21.49 -13.03 -10.69
CA ARG A 338 22.08 -13.95 -11.66
C ARG A 338 21.39 -15.30 -11.59
N THR A 339 20.88 -15.77 -12.71
CA THR A 339 20.31 -17.11 -12.89
C THR A 339 21.01 -17.80 -14.03
N GLY A 340 21.93 -18.73 -13.72
CA GLY A 340 22.82 -19.34 -14.71
C GLY A 340 23.63 -18.28 -15.46
N ASP A 341 23.35 -18.15 -16.74
CA ASP A 341 24.01 -17.23 -17.68
C ASP A 341 23.27 -15.91 -17.84
N THR A 342 22.13 -15.72 -17.18
CA THR A 342 21.35 -14.47 -17.25
C THR A 342 21.64 -13.58 -16.05
N LEU A 343 21.95 -12.31 -16.33
CA LEU A 343 22.04 -11.22 -15.36
C LEU A 343 20.86 -10.28 -15.58
N ALA A 344 20.02 -10.11 -14.56
CA ALA A 344 18.86 -9.22 -14.57
C ALA A 344 19.05 -8.08 -13.58
N LEU A 345 18.68 -6.87 -14.00
CA LEU A 345 18.64 -5.65 -13.19
C LEU A 345 17.16 -5.24 -12.99
N ASP A 346 16.78 -4.92 -11.75
CA ASP A 346 15.47 -4.34 -11.41
C ASP A 346 15.66 -3.30 -10.30
N ILE A 347 16.15 -2.11 -10.68
CA ILE A 347 16.35 -0.97 -9.76
C ILE A 347 15.50 0.21 -10.22
N PRO A 348 14.60 0.74 -9.39
CA PRO A 348 13.94 2.02 -9.64
C PRO A 348 14.96 3.17 -9.72
N LEU A 349 15.32 3.63 -10.92
CA LEU A 349 16.31 4.71 -11.10
C LEU A 349 15.77 6.13 -10.88
N LEU A 350 14.45 6.29 -10.84
CA LEU A 350 13.76 7.58 -10.83
C LEU A 350 12.73 7.66 -9.69
N ALA A 351 13.09 7.13 -8.52
CA ALA A 351 12.30 7.37 -7.31
C ALA A 351 12.47 8.82 -6.87
N ASP A 352 11.41 9.44 -6.35
CA ASP A 352 11.41 10.84 -5.88
C ASP A 352 12.34 11.07 -4.67
N GLY A 353 12.50 12.30 -4.20
CA GLY A 353 13.45 12.65 -3.14
C GLY A 353 13.31 11.88 -1.83
N GLU A 354 12.08 11.51 -1.45
CA GLU A 354 11.81 10.69 -0.26
C GLU A 354 11.90 9.19 -0.54
N GLY A 355 12.08 8.80 -1.80
CA GLY A 355 12.32 7.41 -2.22
C GLY A 355 11.05 6.70 -2.70
N HIS A 356 9.95 7.42 -2.93
CA HIS A 356 8.73 6.81 -3.46
C HIS A 356 8.93 6.46 -4.94
N VAL A 357 8.69 5.19 -5.26
CA VAL A 357 8.85 4.68 -6.62
C VAL A 357 7.59 4.95 -7.44
N PRO A 358 7.67 5.70 -8.55
CA PRO A 358 6.52 5.93 -9.42
C PRO A 358 6.08 4.65 -10.13
N THR A 359 4.77 4.49 -10.34
CA THR A 359 4.21 3.37 -11.13
C THR A 359 4.64 3.42 -12.60
N ALA A 360 4.82 4.61 -13.13
CA ALA A 360 5.19 4.87 -14.52
C ALA A 360 6.14 6.09 -14.57
N PRO A 361 7.44 5.92 -14.25
CA PRO A 361 8.38 7.03 -14.25
C PRO A 361 8.42 7.72 -15.61
N ARG A 362 8.44 9.06 -15.61
CA ARG A 362 8.64 9.88 -16.81
C ARG A 362 10.12 9.96 -17.16
N PHE A 363 10.45 9.67 -18.41
CA PHE A 363 11.83 9.79 -18.90
C PHE A 363 11.89 10.10 -20.40
N HIS A 364 12.94 10.80 -20.84
CA HIS A 364 13.20 11.07 -22.26
C HIS A 364 14.17 10.06 -22.89
N GLY A 365 14.89 9.29 -22.06
CA GLY A 365 15.78 8.24 -22.53
C GLY A 365 16.39 7.48 -21.36
N ALA A 366 16.57 6.18 -21.54
CA ALA A 366 17.24 5.34 -20.58
C ALA A 366 18.04 4.23 -21.26
N THR A 367 19.21 3.96 -20.72
CA THR A 367 20.17 2.99 -21.27
C THR A 367 20.83 2.24 -20.13
N THR A 368 21.00 0.93 -20.30
CA THR A 368 21.78 0.07 -19.41
C THR A 368 22.85 -0.66 -20.22
N THR A 369 24.09 -0.66 -19.75
CA THR A 369 25.20 -1.40 -20.36
C THR A 369 25.82 -2.36 -19.37
N LEU A 370 26.24 -3.52 -19.88
CA LEU A 370 26.97 -4.51 -19.09
C LEU A 370 28.32 -4.79 -19.77
N HIS A 371 29.39 -4.69 -18.99
CA HIS A 371 30.72 -5.14 -19.39
C HIS A 371 31.15 -6.31 -18.51
N ARG A 372 31.91 -7.24 -19.09
CA ARG A 372 32.58 -8.34 -18.42
C ARG A 372 34.07 -8.25 -18.70
N ASP A 373 34.88 -8.21 -17.65
CA ASP A 373 36.34 -8.09 -17.73
C ASP A 373 36.78 -6.96 -18.67
N GLY A 374 36.04 -5.84 -18.64
CA GLY A 374 36.26 -4.66 -19.49
C GLY A 374 35.64 -4.72 -20.89
N VAL A 375 35.17 -5.88 -21.35
CA VAL A 375 34.56 -6.06 -22.67
C VAL A 375 33.04 -5.85 -22.60
N LEU A 376 32.48 -5.05 -23.51
CA LEU A 376 31.04 -4.81 -23.60
C LEU A 376 30.31 -6.11 -23.99
N ILE A 377 29.38 -6.55 -23.15
CA ILE A 377 28.43 -7.64 -23.46
C ILE A 377 27.26 -7.09 -24.27
N GLY A 378 26.75 -5.91 -23.90
CA GLY A 378 25.69 -5.28 -24.65
C GLY A 378 25.09 -4.04 -24.00
N THR A 379 24.17 -3.46 -24.75
CA THR A 379 23.39 -2.28 -24.39
C THR A 379 21.90 -2.62 -24.46
N ARG A 380 21.12 -2.13 -23.51
CA ARG A 380 19.65 -2.21 -23.47
C ARG A 380 19.10 -0.80 -23.34
N ASN A 381 18.07 -0.50 -24.11
CA ASN A 381 17.27 0.72 -24.00
C ASN A 381 15.86 0.35 -23.57
N GLY A 382 15.16 1.26 -22.91
CA GLY A 382 13.76 1.03 -22.50
C GLY A 382 13.48 1.55 -21.10
N THR A 383 12.85 0.72 -20.26
CA THR A 383 12.47 1.13 -18.90
C THR A 383 13.72 1.44 -18.05
N PRO A 384 13.80 2.61 -17.40
CA PRO A 384 14.89 2.96 -16.50
C PRO A 384 15.18 1.87 -15.47
N GLY A 385 16.43 1.39 -15.42
CA GLY A 385 16.89 0.44 -14.42
C GLY A 385 16.34 -0.97 -14.54
N ARG A 386 15.76 -1.32 -15.70
CA ARG A 386 15.42 -2.70 -16.05
C ARG A 386 16.18 -3.16 -17.26
N ALA A 387 16.90 -4.27 -17.13
CA ALA A 387 17.65 -4.86 -18.22
C ALA A 387 17.98 -6.32 -17.94
N GLU A 388 18.04 -7.12 -19.00
CA GLU A 388 18.54 -8.49 -18.95
C GLU A 388 19.67 -8.67 -19.97
N PHE A 389 20.70 -9.40 -19.54
CA PHE A 389 21.87 -9.73 -20.34
C PHE A 389 22.19 -11.21 -20.21
N THR A 390 22.60 -11.82 -21.31
CA THR A 390 23.23 -13.15 -21.31
C THR A 390 24.74 -12.97 -21.25
N THR A 391 25.39 -13.66 -20.34
CA THR A 391 26.85 -13.73 -20.18
C THR A 391 27.30 -15.19 -20.29
N THR A 392 28.59 -15.47 -20.13
CA THR A 392 29.07 -16.87 -20.15
C THR A 392 29.14 -17.44 -18.73
N PRO A 393 29.12 -18.77 -18.60
CA PRO A 393 29.45 -19.44 -17.35
C PRO A 393 30.87 -19.05 -16.89
N GLY A 394 31.04 -18.79 -15.60
CA GLY A 394 32.34 -18.46 -15.01
C GLY A 394 32.34 -17.20 -14.13
N ARG A 395 33.31 -17.17 -13.21
CA ARG A 395 33.58 -16.02 -12.35
C ARG A 395 34.23 -14.92 -13.18
N ALA A 396 33.70 -13.70 -13.12
CA ALA A 396 34.26 -12.55 -13.82
C ALA A 396 33.96 -11.24 -13.10
N ALA A 397 34.73 -10.20 -13.42
CA ALA A 397 34.44 -8.85 -12.99
C ALA A 397 33.40 -8.23 -13.94
N TYR A 398 32.35 -7.65 -13.38
CA TYR A 398 31.29 -7.00 -14.14
C TYR A 398 31.27 -5.51 -13.85
N LYS A 399 31.00 -4.72 -14.89
CA LYS A 399 30.62 -3.31 -14.77
C LYS A 399 29.23 -3.11 -15.37
N LEU A 400 28.26 -2.82 -14.53
CA LEU A 400 26.88 -2.54 -14.91
C LEU A 400 26.65 -1.04 -14.80
N THR A 401 26.19 -0.38 -15.86
CA THR A 401 25.90 1.06 -15.82
C THR A 401 24.50 1.32 -16.33
N ALA A 402 23.67 1.95 -15.52
CA ALA A 402 22.31 2.32 -15.88
C ALA A 402 22.16 3.85 -15.83
N THR A 403 21.47 4.42 -16.82
CA THR A 403 21.28 5.86 -16.96
C THR A 403 19.85 6.16 -17.36
N ALA A 404 19.28 7.23 -16.81
CA ALA A 404 17.97 7.75 -17.21
C ALA A 404 17.95 9.28 -17.13
N THR A 405 17.27 9.92 -18.08
CA THR A 405 16.99 11.36 -18.06
C THR A 405 15.52 11.57 -17.71
N HIS A 406 15.25 12.30 -16.64
CA HIS A 406 13.89 12.56 -16.16
C HIS A 406 13.06 13.38 -17.17
N GLY A 407 11.77 13.06 -17.28
CA GLY A 407 10.90 13.50 -18.39
C GLY A 407 10.09 14.79 -18.18
N SER A 408 10.22 15.47 -17.04
CA SER A 408 9.51 16.73 -16.75
C SER A 408 10.13 17.45 -15.55
N GLY A 409 9.93 18.77 -15.41
CA GLY A 409 10.46 19.52 -14.27
C GLY A 409 11.31 20.73 -14.63
N PRO A 410 11.70 21.57 -13.66
CA PRO A 410 12.69 22.62 -13.78
C PRO A 410 14.11 22.06 -13.82
N THR A 411 14.23 20.81 -13.37
CA THR A 411 15.29 19.89 -13.69
C THR A 411 15.01 19.18 -15.01
N ALA A 412 14.31 19.80 -15.97
CA ALA A 412 14.30 19.33 -17.36
C ALA A 412 15.76 19.12 -17.78
N GLY A 413 16.14 17.86 -18.05
CA GLY A 413 17.54 17.47 -18.26
C GLY A 413 18.29 16.91 -17.05
N GLY A 414 17.60 16.66 -15.93
CA GLY A 414 18.09 15.94 -14.77
C GLY A 414 18.44 14.50 -15.17
N ARG A 415 19.69 14.09 -14.97
CA ARG A 415 20.21 12.81 -15.43
C ARG A 415 20.77 12.02 -14.27
N VAL A 416 20.23 10.81 -14.11
CA VAL A 416 20.72 9.81 -13.16
C VAL A 416 21.63 8.86 -13.92
N THR A 417 22.84 8.64 -13.39
CA THR A 417 23.74 7.57 -13.83
C THR A 417 24.25 6.83 -12.62
N ALA A 418 24.05 5.51 -12.58
CA ALA A 418 24.60 4.64 -11.56
C ALA A 418 25.46 3.56 -12.23
N SER A 419 26.69 3.40 -11.76
CA SER A 419 27.67 2.45 -12.28
C SER A 419 28.20 1.58 -11.16
N TRP A 420 27.96 0.27 -11.26
CA TRP A 420 28.40 -0.71 -10.28
C TRP A 420 29.56 -1.53 -10.84
N THR A 421 30.52 -1.85 -9.99
CA THR A 421 31.48 -2.93 -10.26
C THR A 421 31.39 -4.00 -9.19
N PHE A 422 31.34 -5.26 -9.61
CA PHE A 422 31.21 -6.41 -8.72
C PHE A 422 31.77 -7.66 -9.38
N THR A 423 32.03 -8.68 -8.57
CA THR A 423 32.37 -10.01 -9.08
C THR A 423 31.15 -10.93 -9.01
N SER A 424 30.91 -11.70 -10.06
CA SER A 424 29.82 -12.68 -10.07
C SER A 424 30.24 -13.95 -10.82
N ALA A 425 29.68 -15.10 -10.41
CA ALA A 425 29.84 -16.39 -11.07
C ALA A 425 28.47 -17.06 -11.20
N ALA A 426 28.31 -17.92 -12.21
CA ALA A 426 27.10 -18.74 -12.34
C ALA A 426 27.00 -19.70 -11.15
N ALA A 427 25.79 -19.88 -10.64
CA ALA A 427 25.49 -20.78 -9.53
C ALA A 427 24.29 -21.67 -9.87
N SER A 428 24.16 -22.80 -9.16
CA SER A 428 23.06 -23.75 -9.35
C SER A 428 21.70 -23.21 -8.90
N ARG A 429 21.69 -22.14 -8.10
CA ARG A 429 20.51 -21.39 -7.70
C ARG A 429 20.68 -19.92 -8.07
N PRO A 430 19.58 -19.16 -8.23
CA PRO A 430 19.67 -17.72 -8.41
C PRO A 430 20.46 -17.05 -7.28
N ALA A 431 21.35 -16.13 -7.64
CA ALA A 431 22.21 -15.41 -6.70
C ALA A 431 22.04 -13.90 -6.87
N GLU A 432 21.86 -13.18 -5.77
CA GLU A 432 21.71 -11.72 -5.80
C GLU A 432 23.01 -11.03 -6.23
N LEU A 433 22.86 -9.94 -6.98
CA LEU A 433 23.99 -9.08 -7.32
C LEU A 433 24.24 -8.10 -6.16
N PRO A 434 25.51 -7.87 -5.78
CA PRO A 434 25.84 -7.01 -4.65
C PRO A 434 25.74 -5.52 -5.02
N LEU A 435 24.53 -5.08 -5.39
CA LEU A 435 24.26 -3.72 -5.82
C LEU A 435 23.82 -2.88 -4.62
N SER A 436 24.38 -1.68 -4.53
CA SER A 436 24.04 -0.69 -3.50
C SER A 436 23.68 0.65 -4.14
N THR A 437 22.97 1.52 -3.45
CA THR A 437 22.61 2.88 -3.93
C THR A 437 22.86 3.92 -2.85
N VAL A 438 22.97 5.20 -3.23
CA VAL A 438 23.12 6.30 -2.28
C VAL A 438 22.04 7.33 -2.49
N ARG A 439 21.20 7.53 -1.47
CA ARG A 439 20.09 8.49 -1.48
C ARG A 439 20.52 9.83 -0.94
N PHE A 440 20.06 10.90 -1.58
CA PHE A 440 20.19 12.28 -1.13
C PHE A 440 18.81 12.89 -0.91
N ALA A 441 18.55 13.41 0.29
CA ALA A 441 17.24 13.96 0.66
C ALA A 441 17.33 15.43 1.15
N PRO A 442 17.75 16.38 0.30
CA PRO A 442 17.80 17.79 0.69
C PRO A 442 16.41 18.29 1.08
N ALA A 443 16.34 19.21 2.04
CA ALA A 443 15.09 19.93 2.33
C ALA A 443 14.83 20.92 1.18
N LEU A 444 13.82 20.63 0.36
CA LEU A 444 13.39 21.44 -0.78
C LEU A 444 11.97 21.95 -0.58
N ASP A 445 11.68 23.09 -1.17
CA ASP A 445 10.32 23.57 -1.35
C ASP A 445 9.57 22.70 -2.37
N LEU A 446 8.23 22.85 -2.45
CA LEU A 446 7.39 22.04 -3.32
C LEU A 446 7.61 22.31 -4.82
N ASP A 447 8.27 23.41 -5.16
CA ASP A 447 8.74 23.71 -6.52
C ASP A 447 10.12 23.10 -6.83
N GLY A 448 10.67 22.28 -5.93
CA GLY A 448 11.96 21.59 -6.07
C GLY A 448 13.16 22.50 -5.93
N THR A 449 13.02 23.64 -5.24
CA THR A 449 14.11 24.59 -5.00
C THR A 449 14.61 24.57 -3.56
N ALA A 450 15.88 24.96 -3.38
CA ALA A 450 16.49 25.23 -2.09
C ALA A 450 16.85 26.73 -1.99
N PRO A 451 16.98 27.29 -0.77
CA PRO A 451 17.45 28.66 -0.60
C PRO A 451 18.81 28.90 -1.25
N ALA A 452 18.96 29.99 -2.00
CA ALA A 452 20.21 30.38 -2.63
C ALA A 452 21.26 30.86 -1.62
N GLY A 453 22.54 30.57 -1.90
CA GLY A 453 23.68 31.04 -1.10
C GLY A 453 23.69 30.57 0.36
N ALA A 454 22.88 29.56 0.71
CA ALA A 454 22.72 29.05 2.07
C ALA A 454 23.64 27.86 2.32
N LEU A 455 24.09 27.71 3.57
CA LEU A 455 24.74 26.48 4.00
C LEU A 455 23.66 25.40 4.17
N THR A 456 23.75 24.32 3.41
CA THR A 456 22.82 23.20 3.46
C THR A 456 23.49 21.94 3.98
N ARG A 457 22.69 21.09 4.63
CA ARG A 457 23.08 19.76 5.11
C ARG A 457 22.13 18.73 4.50
N VAL A 458 22.63 17.97 3.54
CA VAL A 458 21.84 16.99 2.79
C VAL A 458 22.02 15.61 3.44
N PRO A 459 20.95 15.00 4.01
CA PRO A 459 20.96 13.60 4.41
C PRO A 459 21.46 12.68 3.29
N VAL A 460 22.31 11.73 3.66
CA VAL A 460 22.90 10.71 2.79
C VAL A 460 22.61 9.35 3.40
N THR A 461 21.84 8.52 2.69
CA THR A 461 21.50 7.16 3.14
C THR A 461 22.01 6.16 2.13
N VAL A 462 22.69 5.11 2.60
CA VAL A 462 23.17 4.03 1.74
C VAL A 462 22.20 2.85 1.84
N GLN A 463 21.82 2.25 0.70
CA GLN A 463 20.88 1.13 0.63
C GLN A 463 21.47 -0.04 -0.16
N GLY A 464 20.85 -1.23 -0.04
CA GLY A 464 21.21 -2.43 -0.79
C GLY A 464 22.25 -3.31 -0.09
N ALA A 465 23.05 -4.03 -0.87
CA ALA A 465 23.94 -5.08 -0.38
C ALA A 465 24.92 -4.62 0.70
N VAL A 466 25.32 -3.35 0.68
CA VAL A 466 26.20 -2.77 1.70
C VAL A 466 25.61 -2.70 3.10
N ALA A 467 24.28 -2.82 3.26
CA ALA A 467 23.65 -2.91 4.58
C ALA A 467 24.09 -4.17 5.35
N THR A 468 24.42 -5.26 4.63
CA THR A 468 24.92 -6.51 5.22
C THR A 468 26.43 -6.66 5.09
N ILE A 469 27.02 -6.17 4.00
CA ILE A 469 28.46 -6.28 3.72
C ILE A 469 29.28 -5.24 4.51
N GLY A 470 28.72 -4.05 4.74
CA GLY A 470 29.37 -2.92 5.40
C GLY A 470 30.09 -1.97 4.44
N VAL A 471 30.13 -0.68 4.82
CA VAL A 471 30.77 0.41 4.05
C VAL A 471 32.26 0.45 4.37
N ARG A 472 33.12 0.37 3.34
CA ARG A 472 34.57 0.63 3.47
C ARG A 472 34.89 2.10 3.28
N SER A 473 34.28 2.75 2.29
CA SER A 473 34.49 4.17 2.01
C SER A 473 33.30 4.77 1.29
N LEU A 474 32.93 6.00 1.66
CA LEU A 474 31.94 6.82 0.98
C LEU A 474 32.53 8.21 0.70
N THR A 475 32.52 8.62 -0.56
CA THR A 475 32.88 9.97 -1.00
C THR A 475 31.62 10.63 -1.56
N VAL A 476 31.33 11.86 -1.12
CA VAL A 476 30.29 12.69 -1.71
C VAL A 476 30.93 13.92 -2.33
N SER A 477 30.49 14.26 -3.53
CA SER A 477 30.94 15.44 -4.27
C SER A 477 29.74 16.21 -4.82
N VAL A 478 29.92 17.53 -4.91
CA VAL A 478 28.91 18.47 -5.40
C VAL A 478 29.45 19.23 -6.60
N SER A 479 28.56 19.56 -7.53
CA SER A 479 28.84 20.45 -8.65
C SER A 479 27.74 21.50 -8.78
N THR A 480 28.14 22.73 -9.09
CA THR A 480 27.23 23.86 -9.34
C THR A 480 27.33 24.40 -10.77
N ASP A 481 28.01 23.66 -11.67
CA ASP A 481 28.28 24.02 -13.07
C ASP A 481 27.79 22.93 -14.05
N GLY A 482 26.69 22.26 -13.69
CA GLY A 482 26.08 21.20 -14.51
C GLY A 482 26.82 19.86 -14.49
N GLY A 483 27.73 19.66 -13.54
CA GLY A 483 28.55 18.45 -13.40
C GLY A 483 29.84 18.48 -14.20
N THR A 484 30.36 19.67 -14.51
CA THR A 484 31.63 19.86 -15.24
C THR A 484 32.81 19.73 -14.27
N THR A 485 32.75 20.42 -13.14
CA THR A 485 33.72 20.29 -12.03
C THR A 485 33.04 19.72 -10.79
N TRP A 486 33.78 18.97 -9.97
CA TRP A 486 33.26 18.28 -8.79
C TRP A 486 34.13 18.58 -7.58
N THR A 487 33.50 19.10 -6.52
CA THR A 487 34.17 19.41 -5.26
C THR A 487 33.72 18.40 -4.20
N ARG A 488 34.68 17.74 -3.55
CA ARG A 488 34.40 16.84 -2.42
C ARG A 488 33.86 17.64 -1.24
N VAL A 489 32.82 17.12 -0.60
CA VAL A 489 32.19 17.76 0.56
C VAL A 489 32.28 16.85 1.79
N PRO A 490 32.38 17.42 3.01
CA PRO A 490 32.38 16.62 4.22
C PRO A 490 31.03 15.93 4.42
N VAL A 491 31.07 14.66 4.81
CA VAL A 491 29.91 13.89 5.28
C VAL A 491 30.10 13.66 6.77
N LEU A 492 29.25 14.31 7.57
CA LEU A 492 29.27 14.22 9.03
C LEU A 492 27.89 13.77 9.50
N ASP A 493 27.83 12.74 10.34
CA ASP A 493 26.58 12.18 10.89
C ASP A 493 25.55 11.86 9.79
N GLY A 494 26.02 11.26 8.70
CA GLY A 494 25.19 10.91 7.54
C GLY A 494 24.68 12.11 6.75
N ARG A 495 25.31 13.28 6.84
CA ARG A 495 24.89 14.50 6.14
C ARG A 495 26.05 15.16 5.38
N ALA A 496 25.86 15.39 4.09
CA ALA A 496 26.79 16.14 3.25
C ALA A 496 26.56 17.65 3.41
N GLY A 497 27.61 18.40 3.78
CA GLY A 497 27.53 19.84 4.04
C GLY A 497 28.18 20.69 2.94
N PHE A 498 27.44 21.64 2.36
CA PHE A 498 27.97 22.57 1.35
C PHE A 498 27.11 23.83 1.23
N ARG A 499 27.64 24.85 0.53
CA ARG A 499 26.90 26.08 0.24
C ARG A 499 26.19 25.96 -1.11
N THR A 500 24.91 26.28 -1.15
CA THR A 500 24.13 26.30 -2.40
C THR A 500 24.59 27.47 -3.29
N PRO A 501 24.49 27.33 -4.63
CA PRO A 501 24.81 28.43 -5.55
C PRO A 501 23.84 29.62 -5.39
N GLY A 502 24.15 30.72 -6.08
CA GLY A 502 23.27 31.88 -6.15
C GLY A 502 21.96 31.59 -6.90
N PRO A 503 20.99 32.52 -6.87
CA PRO A 503 19.65 32.31 -7.43
C PRO A 503 19.67 31.83 -8.88
N GLY A 504 18.81 30.87 -9.22
CA GLY A 504 18.76 30.25 -10.55
C GLY A 504 19.86 29.21 -10.82
N GLY A 505 20.78 29.00 -9.88
CA GLY A 505 21.81 27.96 -9.98
C GLY A 505 21.24 26.55 -9.84
N THR A 506 21.98 25.57 -10.35
CA THR A 506 21.67 24.14 -10.22
C THR A 506 22.69 23.45 -9.32
N VAL A 507 22.26 22.40 -8.63
CA VAL A 507 23.14 21.52 -7.85
C VAL A 507 23.12 20.15 -8.49
N SER A 508 24.29 19.56 -8.68
CA SER A 508 24.46 18.14 -9.04
C SER A 508 25.19 17.41 -7.91
N LEU A 509 24.84 16.15 -7.70
CA LEU A 509 25.34 15.32 -6.61
C LEU A 509 26.03 14.08 -7.17
N ARG A 510 27.12 13.65 -6.53
CA ARG A 510 27.83 12.41 -6.86
C ARG A 510 28.20 11.67 -5.59
N ALA A 511 28.00 10.36 -5.60
CA ALA A 511 28.50 9.44 -4.59
C ALA A 511 29.46 8.43 -5.22
N GLU A 512 30.55 8.14 -4.51
CA GLU A 512 31.43 7.00 -4.79
C GLU A 512 31.51 6.16 -3.53
N LEU A 513 31.02 4.93 -3.62
CA LEU A 513 30.92 3.98 -2.53
C LEU A 513 31.79 2.77 -2.84
N THR A 514 32.46 2.25 -1.82
CA THR A 514 33.03 0.91 -1.85
C THR A 514 32.67 0.16 -0.58
N ASP A 515 32.21 -1.07 -0.73
CA ASP A 515 31.92 -1.97 0.39
C ASP A 515 33.18 -2.73 0.86
N THR A 516 33.08 -3.47 1.96
CA THR A 516 34.20 -4.25 2.51
C THR A 516 34.60 -5.45 1.63
N ALA A 517 33.70 -5.92 0.76
CA ALA A 517 33.97 -6.98 -0.21
C ALA A 517 34.64 -6.47 -1.50
N GLY A 518 34.80 -5.15 -1.64
CA GLY A 518 35.43 -4.49 -2.78
C GLY A 518 34.51 -4.20 -3.95
N ASN A 519 33.18 -4.37 -3.82
CA ASN A 519 32.24 -3.93 -4.83
C ASN A 519 32.09 -2.40 -4.75
N THR A 520 31.94 -1.75 -5.91
CA THR A 520 31.89 -0.28 -5.99
C THR A 520 30.60 0.21 -6.61
N LEU A 521 30.21 1.42 -6.22
CA LEU A 521 29.18 2.22 -6.89
C LEU A 521 29.77 3.61 -7.18
N THR A 522 29.52 4.11 -8.39
CA THR A 522 29.56 5.55 -8.70
C THR A 522 28.17 5.98 -9.14
N GLU A 523 27.54 6.85 -8.36
CA GLU A 523 26.24 7.43 -8.65
C GLU A 523 26.40 8.92 -8.95
N THR A 524 25.80 9.41 -10.03
CA THR A 524 25.83 10.83 -10.43
C THR A 524 24.42 11.28 -10.78
N LEU A 525 23.97 12.31 -10.07
CA LEU A 525 22.68 12.97 -10.22
C LEU A 525 22.95 14.38 -10.75
N ARG A 526 22.93 14.53 -12.08
CA ARG A 526 23.13 15.85 -12.73
C ARG A 526 21.86 16.67 -12.65
N ASN A 527 22.01 17.96 -12.36
CA ASN A 527 20.91 18.91 -12.17
C ASN A 527 19.86 18.34 -11.20
N ALA A 528 20.33 17.86 -10.05
CA ALA A 528 19.55 17.21 -9.02
C ALA A 528 18.41 18.11 -8.49
N TYR A 529 18.70 19.39 -8.27
CA TYR A 529 17.72 20.41 -7.87
C TYR A 529 18.24 21.83 -8.18
N ARG A 530 17.38 22.84 -7.98
CA ARG A 530 17.70 24.26 -8.23
C ARG A 530 17.75 25.09 -6.96
N THR A 531 18.25 26.31 -7.10
CA THR A 531 18.28 27.31 -6.03
C THR A 531 17.46 28.54 -6.40
N ARG A 532 16.81 29.14 -5.39
CA ARG A 532 16.01 30.35 -5.54
C ARG A 532 16.33 31.40 -4.48
#